data_AF-T1GBZ9-F1
#
_entry.id   AF-T1GBZ9-F1
#
_cell.length_a   1.000
_cell.length_b   1.000
_cell.length_c   1.000
_cell.angle_alpha   90.00
_cell.angle_beta   90.00
_cell.angle_gamma   90.00
#
_symmetry.space_group_name_H-M   'P 1'
#
loop_
_entity.id
_entity.type
_entity.pdbx_description
1 polymer ?
#
loop_
_entity_poly.entity_id
_entity_poly.type
_entity_poly.pdbx_seq_one_letter_code
_entity_poly.pdbx_strand_id
1 'polypeptide(L)'
;IETCAGFAVAWSNLGCVFNAQGEIWLAIHHFEKAVTLDANFLDAYINLGNVLKEEGFLTGLLELAHREYQGGDYENAEKHCMQLWRQDSTNTGVLLLLSSIHFQCRRLDKSAQFSTLAIKQNSLLAEAYRILSISLFSKPVTKMFLKVQLKKVVVFVKKI
;
A
#
# COMPACT_ATOMS: atom_id res chain seq x y z
N ILE A 1 2.99 21.50 35.34
CA ILE A 1 4.20 20.66 35.44
C ILE A 1 3.69 19.25 35.14
N GLU A 2 3.60 18.76 33.90
CA GLU A 2 4.64 18.57 32.89
C GLU A 2 4.05 18.65 31.47
N THR A 3 3.82 19.85 30.92
CA THR A 3 3.92 20.02 29.45
C THR A 3 5.41 20.04 29.13
N CYS A 4 6.05 18.89 29.32
CA CYS A 4 7.47 18.75 29.11
C CYS A 4 7.70 18.85 27.61
N ALA A 5 8.02 20.05 27.12
CA ALA A 5 8.36 20.33 25.73
C ALA A 5 9.36 19.30 25.16
N GLY A 6 10.23 18.73 26.02
CA GLY A 6 11.11 17.62 25.64
C GLY A 6 10.40 16.35 25.12
N PHE A 7 9.22 16.00 25.65
CA PHE A 7 8.41 14.90 25.09
C PHE A 7 7.78 15.30 23.75
N ALA A 8 7.27 16.52 23.62
CA ALA A 8 6.72 17.00 22.34
C ALA A 8 7.78 16.97 21.22
N VAL A 9 9.01 17.39 21.53
CA VAL A 9 10.16 17.30 20.61
C VAL A 9 10.47 15.84 20.26
N ALA A 10 10.47 14.93 21.22
CA ALA A 10 10.71 13.50 20.95
C ALA A 10 9.63 12.89 20.04
N TRP A 11 8.35 13.20 20.28
CA TRP A 11 7.24 12.76 19.42
C TRP A 11 7.33 13.34 18.00
N SER A 12 7.71 14.61 17.86
CA SER A 12 7.95 15.24 16.55
C SER A 12 9.11 14.58 15.81
N ASN A 13 10.22 14.31 16.49
CA ASN A 13 11.36 13.61 15.89
C ASN A 13 10.99 12.20 15.43
N LEU A 14 10.18 11.47 16.20
CA LEU A 14 9.63 10.17 15.77
C LEU A 14 8.76 10.33 14.52
N GLY A 15 7.90 11.34 14.48
CA GLY A 15 7.10 11.67 13.29
C GLY A 15 7.98 11.91 12.06
N CYS A 16 9.10 12.64 12.20
CA CYS A 16 10.06 12.84 11.11
C CYS A 16 10.70 11.52 10.63
N VAL A 17 11.02 10.61 11.56
CA VAL A 17 11.57 9.29 11.20
C VAL A 17 10.55 8.47 10.41
N PHE A 18 9.30 8.41 10.85
CA PHE A 18 8.25 7.69 10.12
C PHE A 18 7.94 8.35 8.77
N ASN A 19 7.96 9.68 8.71
CA ASN A 19 7.78 10.38 7.44
C ASN A 19 8.90 10.04 6.45
N ALA A 20 10.15 9.98 6.91
CA ALA A 20 11.28 9.56 6.08
C ALA A 20 11.20 8.09 5.64
N GLN A 21 10.42 7.26 6.34
CA GLN A 21 10.16 5.86 5.98
C GLN A 21 8.97 5.71 5.02
N GLY A 22 8.24 6.79 4.69
CA GLY A 22 7.02 6.74 3.88
C GLY A 22 5.78 6.28 4.66
N GLU A 23 5.91 6.09 5.98
CA GLU A 23 4.83 5.67 6.87
C GLU A 23 3.99 6.89 7.29
N ILE A 24 3.30 7.49 6.31
CA ILE A 24 2.58 8.77 6.41
C ILE A 24 1.57 8.77 7.58
N TRP A 25 0.80 7.69 7.75
CA TRP A 25 -0.20 7.59 8.83
C TRP A 25 0.43 7.58 10.23
N LEU A 26 1.54 6.87 10.40
CA LEU A 26 2.30 6.87 11.64
C LEU A 26 2.90 8.27 11.89
N ALA A 27 3.45 8.91 10.86
CA ALA A 27 3.98 10.26 10.97
C ALA A 27 2.91 11.25 11.46
N ILE A 28 1.71 11.25 10.86
CA ILE A 28 0.57 12.08 11.28
C ILE A 28 0.26 11.84 12.76
N HIS A 29 0.10 10.57 13.17
CA HIS A 29 -0.20 10.22 14.56
C HIS A 29 0.83 10.80 15.54
N HIS A 30 2.13 10.69 15.23
CA HIS A 30 3.21 11.17 16.08
C HIS A 30 3.27 12.71 16.13
N PHE A 31 3.02 13.41 15.01
CA PHE A 31 2.94 14.87 15.00
C PHE A 31 1.69 15.40 15.73
N GLU A 32 0.54 14.75 15.59
CA GLU A 32 -0.65 15.08 16.38
C GLU A 32 -0.36 14.93 17.88
N LYS A 33 0.32 13.85 18.29
CA LYS A 33 0.76 13.69 19.69
C LYS A 33 1.66 14.84 20.14
N ALA A 34 2.64 15.25 19.32
CA ALA A 34 3.51 16.37 19.64
C ALA A 34 2.72 17.68 19.85
N VAL A 35 1.76 17.96 18.97
CA VAL A 35 0.86 19.12 19.08
C VAL A 35 -0.03 19.06 20.33
N THR A 36 -0.52 17.87 20.71
CA THR A 36 -1.33 17.73 21.94
C THR A 36 -0.52 17.93 23.23
N LEU A 37 0.79 17.66 23.20
CA LEU A 37 1.68 17.81 24.34
C LEU A 37 2.19 19.24 24.50
N ASP A 38 2.39 19.94 23.38
CA ASP A 38 2.75 21.35 23.35
C ASP A 38 2.04 22.06 22.19
N ALA A 39 0.96 22.76 22.55
CA ALA A 39 0.14 23.52 21.61
C ALA A 39 0.87 24.75 21.00
N ASN A 40 2.03 25.14 21.53
CA ASN A 40 2.85 26.23 20.99
C ASN A 40 4.02 25.70 20.14
N PHE A 41 4.12 24.38 19.93
CA PHE A 41 5.22 23.79 19.19
C PHE A 41 5.05 23.95 17.68
N LEU A 42 5.51 25.09 17.17
CA LEU A 42 5.33 25.49 15.77
C LEU A 42 5.88 24.48 14.77
N ASP A 43 7.05 23.88 15.05
CA ASP A 43 7.67 22.91 14.15
C ASP A 43 6.81 21.65 13.97
N ALA A 44 6.13 21.20 15.04
CA ALA A 44 5.21 20.06 14.94
C ALA A 44 3.99 20.37 14.06
N TYR A 45 3.44 21.59 14.14
CA TYR A 45 2.37 22.02 13.24
C TYR A 45 2.83 22.13 11.78
N ILE A 46 4.03 22.68 11.54
CA ILE A 46 4.60 22.78 10.19
C ILE A 46 4.78 21.39 9.60
N ASN A 47 5.37 20.47 10.37
CA ASN A 47 5.59 19.10 9.92
C ASN A 47 4.26 18.36 9.70
N LEU A 48 3.30 18.50 10.62
CA LEU A 48 1.95 17.93 10.44
C LEU A 48 1.29 18.44 9.15
N GLY A 49 1.33 19.76 8.89
CA GLY A 49 0.77 20.34 7.68
C GLY A 49 1.43 19.83 6.40
N ASN A 50 2.76 19.65 6.42
CA ASN A 50 3.49 19.08 5.30
C ASN A 50 3.07 17.63 5.01
N VAL A 51 2.96 16.81 6.06
CA VAL A 51 2.54 15.40 5.92
C VAL A 51 1.08 15.28 5.48
N LEU A 52 0.18 16.12 6.00
CA LEU A 52 -1.22 16.14 5.55
C LEU A 52 -1.35 16.56 4.08
N LYS A 53 -0.52 17.50 3.62
CA LYS A 53 -0.48 17.87 2.20
C LYS A 53 0.02 16.72 1.33
N GLU A 54 1.00 15.96 1.82
CA GLU A 54 1.50 14.77 1.13
C GLU A 54 0.44 13.67 1.07
N GLU A 55 -0.25 13.39 2.17
CA GLU A 55 -1.37 12.43 2.21
C GLU A 55 -2.47 12.80 1.20
N GLY A 56 -2.91 14.06 1.18
CA GLY A 56 -3.90 14.52 0.21
C GLY A 56 -3.44 14.41 -1.24
N PHE A 57 -2.15 14.61 -1.52
CA PHE A 57 -1.58 14.41 -2.85
C PHE A 57 -1.59 12.92 -3.24
N LEU A 58 -1.23 12.02 -2.34
CA LEU A 58 -1.25 10.57 -2.59
C LEU A 58 -2.67 10.06 -2.81
N THR A 59 -3.63 10.52 -2.02
CA THR A 59 -5.04 10.16 -2.18
C THR A 59 -5.60 10.65 -3.52
N GLY A 60 -5.30 11.89 -3.92
CA GLY A 60 -5.67 12.41 -5.25
C GLY A 60 -5.01 11.65 -6.41
N LEU A 61 -3.74 11.23 -6.23
CA LEU A 61 -3.02 10.44 -7.23
C LEU A 61 -3.62 9.04 -7.41
N LEU A 62 -4.07 8.42 -6.32
CA LEU A 62 -4.76 7.12 -6.35
C LEU A 62 -6.09 7.22 -7.10
N GLU A 63 -6.89 8.26 -6.81
CA GLU A 63 -8.14 8.52 -7.54
C GLU A 63 -7.91 8.73 -9.03
N LEU A 64 -6.87 9.50 -9.39
CA LEU A 64 -6.49 9.72 -10.78
C LEU A 64 -6.13 8.40 -11.47
N ALA A 65 -5.30 7.57 -10.83
CA ALA A 65 -4.90 6.27 -11.37
C ALA A 65 -6.12 5.34 -11.58
N HIS A 66 -7.09 5.37 -10.67
CA HIS A 66 -8.34 4.64 -10.83
C HIS A 66 -9.17 5.13 -12.02
N ARG A 67 -9.27 6.44 -12.23
CA ARG A 67 -9.96 7.01 -13.40
C ARG A 67 -9.29 6.64 -14.71
N GLU A 68 -7.96 6.71 -14.77
CA GLU A 68 -7.19 6.31 -15.96
C GLU A 68 -7.35 4.81 -16.24
N TYR A 69 -7.32 3.97 -15.20
CA TYR A 69 -7.60 2.53 -15.33
C TYR A 69 -8.99 2.27 -15.90
N GLN A 70 -10.01 3.00 -15.45
CA GLN A 70 -11.37 2.91 -15.98
C GLN A 70 -11.49 3.45 -17.41
N GLY A 71 -10.69 4.46 -17.77
CA GLY A 71 -10.59 5.02 -19.11
C GLY A 71 -9.83 4.13 -20.12
N GLY A 72 -9.12 3.11 -19.64
CA GLY A 72 -8.29 2.23 -20.48
C GLY A 72 -6.84 2.70 -20.66
N ASP A 73 -6.47 3.82 -20.05
CA ASP A 73 -5.11 4.39 -20.09
C ASP A 73 -4.21 3.70 -19.04
N TYR A 74 -3.98 2.41 -19.25
CA TYR A 74 -3.24 1.56 -18.30
C TYR A 74 -1.80 1.96 -18.07
N GLU A 75 -1.15 2.63 -19.04
CA GLU A 75 0.25 3.04 -18.92
C GLU A 75 0.44 4.22 -17.95
N ASN A 76 -0.46 5.21 -18.00
CA ASN A 76 -0.42 6.32 -17.04
C ASN A 76 -0.86 5.86 -15.66
N ALA A 77 -1.89 5.01 -15.59
CA ALA A 77 -2.31 4.40 -14.33
C ALA A 77 -1.17 3.61 -13.68
N GLU A 78 -0.38 2.86 -14.46
CA GLU A 78 0.82 2.16 -13.97
C GLU A 78 1.83 3.15 -13.38
N LYS A 79 2.14 4.25 -14.08
CA LYS A 79 3.12 5.25 -13.61
C LYS A 79 2.70 5.85 -12.27
N HIS A 80 1.44 6.28 -12.16
CA HIS A 80 0.89 6.85 -10.94
C HIS A 80 0.86 5.83 -9.79
N CYS A 81 0.43 4.58 -10.05
CA CYS A 81 0.43 3.53 -9.05
C CYS A 81 1.85 3.12 -8.61
N MET A 82 2.82 3.11 -9.52
CA MET A 82 4.22 2.83 -9.19
C MET A 82 4.84 3.95 -8.35
N GLN A 83 4.42 5.20 -8.56
CA GLN A 83 4.82 6.31 -7.70
C GLN A 83 4.24 6.16 -6.29
N LEU A 84 2.96 5.78 -6.17
CA LEU A 84 2.34 5.48 -4.88
C LEU A 84 3.04 4.32 -4.17
N TRP A 85 3.35 3.24 -4.90
CA TRP A 85 4.02 2.08 -4.34
C TRP A 85 5.45 2.36 -3.85
N ARG A 86 6.14 3.34 -4.45
CA ARG A 86 7.46 3.79 -3.96
C ARG A 86 7.37 4.51 -2.62
N GLN A 87 6.26 5.19 -2.36
CA GLN A 87 6.03 5.90 -1.10
C GLN A 87 5.53 4.93 -0.04
N ASP A 88 4.51 4.14 -0.37
CA ASP A 88 3.94 3.14 0.52
C ASP A 88 3.97 1.76 -0.12
N SER A 89 4.99 0.98 0.26
CA SER A 89 5.18 -0.39 -0.22
C SER A 89 4.24 -1.40 0.44
N THR A 90 3.56 -1.00 1.52
CA THR A 90 2.68 -1.85 2.33
C THR A 90 1.22 -1.78 1.91
N ASN A 91 0.86 -0.80 1.06
CA ASN A 91 -0.51 -0.62 0.63
C ASN A 91 -0.98 -1.75 -0.29
N THR A 92 -1.81 -2.65 0.26
CA THR A 92 -2.37 -3.78 -0.48
C THR A 92 -3.31 -3.34 -1.61
N GLY A 93 -3.98 -2.19 -1.48
CA GLY A 93 -4.89 -1.66 -2.50
C GLY A 93 -4.13 -1.27 -3.77
N VAL A 94 -3.00 -0.56 -3.62
CA VAL A 94 -2.12 -0.18 -4.74
C VAL A 94 -1.53 -1.41 -5.42
N LEU A 95 -1.10 -2.42 -4.65
CA LEU A 95 -0.56 -3.67 -5.20
C LEU A 95 -1.59 -4.44 -6.04
N LEU A 96 -2.85 -4.48 -5.60
CA LEU A 96 -3.95 -5.09 -6.38
C LEU A 96 -4.24 -4.32 -7.65
N LEU A 97 -4.24 -2.99 -7.58
CA LEU A 97 -4.46 -2.15 -8.75
C LEU A 97 -3.33 -2.33 -9.77
N LEU A 98 -2.05 -2.33 -9.34
CA LEU A 98 -0.90 -2.65 -10.18
C LEU A 98 -1.01 -4.04 -10.80
N SER A 99 -1.40 -5.05 -10.02
CA SER A 99 -1.62 -6.39 -10.54
C SER A 99 -2.69 -6.40 -11.63
N SER A 100 -3.79 -5.69 -11.41
CA SER A 100 -4.91 -5.60 -12.35
C SER A 100 -4.50 -4.87 -13.64
N ILE A 101 -3.79 -3.75 -13.52
CA ILE A 101 -3.23 -2.99 -14.65
C ILE A 101 -2.31 -3.90 -15.49
N HIS A 102 -1.39 -4.61 -14.86
CA HIS A 102 -0.49 -5.53 -15.57
C HIS A 102 -1.19 -6.72 -16.21
N PHE A 103 -2.24 -7.23 -15.56
CA PHE A 103 -3.10 -8.26 -16.12
C PHE A 103 -3.75 -7.79 -17.42
N GLN A 104 -4.34 -6.58 -17.43
CA GLN A 104 -4.94 -6.02 -18.65
C GLN A 104 -3.91 -5.73 -19.73
N CYS A 105 -2.70 -5.31 -19.35
CA CYS A 105 -1.58 -5.14 -20.28
C CYS A 105 -0.96 -6.47 -20.77
N ARG A 106 -1.55 -7.63 -20.47
CA ARG A 106 -1.04 -8.98 -20.78
C ARG A 106 0.37 -9.28 -20.23
N ARG A 107 0.85 -8.50 -19.26
CA ARG A 107 2.13 -8.69 -18.57
C ARG A 107 1.94 -9.59 -17.35
N LEU A 108 1.62 -10.85 -17.60
CA LEU A 108 1.21 -11.81 -16.57
C LEU A 108 2.30 -12.10 -15.53
N ASP A 109 3.58 -12.01 -15.90
CA ASP A 109 4.70 -12.18 -14.97
C ASP A 109 4.70 -11.14 -13.86
N LYS A 110 4.58 -9.86 -14.25
CA LYS A 110 4.51 -8.74 -13.30
C LYS A 110 3.24 -8.81 -12.47
N SER A 111 2.10 -9.12 -13.08
CA SER A 111 0.83 -9.32 -12.36
C SER A 111 0.96 -10.36 -11.24
N ALA A 112 1.53 -11.53 -11.53
CA ALA A 112 1.74 -12.58 -10.55
C ALA A 112 2.69 -12.15 -9.41
N GLN A 113 3.72 -11.36 -9.72
CA GLN A 113 4.64 -10.82 -8.71
C GLN A 113 3.91 -9.89 -7.74
N PHE A 114 3.16 -8.90 -8.24
CA PHE A 114 2.43 -7.95 -7.38
C PHE A 114 1.32 -8.62 -6.58
N SER A 115 0.59 -9.57 -7.17
CA SER A 115 -0.37 -10.39 -6.42
C SER A 115 0.29 -11.17 -5.27
N THR A 116 1.49 -11.71 -5.50
CA THR A 116 2.24 -12.43 -4.45
C THR A 116 2.70 -11.50 -3.34
N LEU A 117 3.14 -10.27 -3.68
CA LEU A 117 3.47 -9.24 -2.70
C LEU A 117 2.24 -8.84 -1.87
N ALA A 118 1.08 -8.66 -2.50
CA ALA A 118 -0.16 -8.36 -1.80
C ALA A 118 -0.55 -9.45 -0.80
N ILE A 119 -0.40 -10.73 -1.18
CA ILE A 119 -0.66 -11.88 -0.29
C ILE A 119 0.33 -11.92 0.88
N LYS A 120 1.61 -11.58 0.65
CA LYS A 120 2.60 -11.51 1.73
C LYS A 120 2.24 -10.46 2.76
N GLN A 121 1.70 -9.32 2.31
CA GLN A 121 1.31 -8.23 3.19
C GLN A 121 -0.02 -8.51 3.91
N ASN A 122 -1.00 -9.06 3.19
CA ASN A 122 -2.27 -9.48 3.77
C ASN A 122 -2.72 -10.82 3.17
N SER A 123 -2.57 -11.88 3.97
CA SER A 123 -2.85 -13.26 3.55
C SER A 123 -4.34 -13.58 3.38
N LEU A 124 -5.25 -12.70 3.82
CA LEU A 124 -6.70 -12.90 3.76
C LEU A 124 -7.34 -12.39 2.45
N LEU A 125 -6.53 -11.82 1.56
CA LEU A 125 -7.05 -11.06 0.46
C LEU A 125 -7.40 -11.96 -0.75
N ALA A 126 -8.65 -12.42 -0.80
CA ALA A 126 -9.16 -13.36 -1.80
C ALA A 126 -8.95 -12.91 -3.25
N GLU A 127 -9.04 -11.60 -3.51
CA GLU A 127 -8.89 -11.03 -4.85
C GLU A 127 -7.46 -11.20 -5.41
N ALA A 128 -6.44 -11.12 -4.56
CA ALA A 128 -5.05 -11.35 -4.95
C ALA A 128 -4.83 -12.82 -5.35
N TYR A 129 -5.42 -13.78 -4.63
CA TYR A 129 -5.36 -15.19 -5.00
C TYR A 129 -6.10 -15.47 -6.32
N ARG A 130 -7.24 -14.80 -6.54
CA ARG A 130 -7.99 -14.90 -7.80
C ARG A 130 -7.12 -14.47 -8.97
N ILE A 131 -6.54 -13.27 -8.94
CA ILE A 131 -5.70 -12.72 -10.01
C ILE A 131 -4.44 -13.57 -10.21
N LEU A 132 -3.80 -14.01 -9.14
CA LEU A 132 -2.63 -14.89 -9.19
C LEU A 132 -2.96 -16.22 -9.86
N SER A 133 -4.08 -16.84 -9.48
CA SER A 133 -4.50 -18.12 -10.05
C SER A 133 -4.69 -18.01 -11.56
N ILE A 134 -5.41 -16.98 -12.04
CA ILE A 134 -5.66 -16.76 -13.47
C ILE A 134 -4.34 -16.51 -14.22
N SER A 135 -3.47 -15.68 -13.65
CA SER A 135 -2.16 -15.36 -14.24
C SER A 135 -1.27 -16.59 -14.38
N LEU A 136 -1.32 -17.52 -13.42
CA LEU A 136 -0.55 -18.76 -13.45
C LEU A 136 -1.19 -19.86 -14.31
N PHE A 137 -2.52 -19.95 -14.37
CA PHE A 137 -3.23 -20.93 -15.22
C PHE A 137 -3.15 -20.57 -16.71
N SER A 138 -2.93 -19.30 -17.03
CA SER A 138 -2.66 -18.88 -18.41
C SER A 138 -1.29 -19.35 -18.93
N LYS A 139 -0.35 -19.74 -18.05
CA LYS A 139 0.91 -20.36 -18.44
C LYS A 139 0.75 -21.88 -18.59
N PRO A 140 1.17 -22.49 -19.72
CA PRO A 140 0.97 -23.92 -19.96
C PRO A 140 1.68 -24.84 -18.95
N VAL A 141 2.77 -24.38 -18.32
CA VAL A 141 3.64 -25.19 -17.45
C VAL A 141 3.10 -25.33 -16.00
N THR A 142 2.23 -24.43 -15.54
CA THR A 142 1.80 -24.35 -14.13
C THR A 142 0.55 -25.15 -13.77
N LYS A 143 -0.16 -25.72 -14.76
CA LYS A 143 -1.34 -26.60 -14.54
C LYS A 143 -1.05 -27.77 -13.58
N MET A 144 0.20 -28.21 -13.49
CA MET A 144 0.61 -29.35 -12.66
C MET A 144 0.93 -28.96 -11.20
N PHE A 145 1.56 -27.80 -10.97
CA PHE A 145 1.97 -27.37 -9.62
C PHE A 145 0.82 -26.78 -8.79
N LEU A 146 -0.13 -26.07 -9.41
CA LEU A 146 -1.27 -25.46 -8.72
C LEU A 146 -2.29 -26.47 -8.18
N LYS A 147 -2.42 -27.65 -8.82
CA LYS A 147 -3.25 -28.76 -8.29
C LYS A 147 -2.81 -29.19 -6.89
N VAL A 148 -1.53 -29.06 -6.56
CA VAL A 148 -0.98 -29.49 -5.26
C VAL A 148 -1.23 -28.45 -4.17
N GLN A 149 -1.12 -27.16 -4.48
CA GLN A 149 -1.31 -26.08 -3.49
C GLN A 149 -2.79 -25.74 -3.26
N LEU A 150 -3.63 -25.76 -4.31
CA LEU A 150 -5.09 -25.59 -4.16
C LEU A 150 -5.73 -26.72 -3.34
N LYS A 151 -5.21 -27.96 -3.44
CA LYS A 151 -5.64 -29.06 -2.56
C LYS A 151 -5.37 -28.75 -1.09
N LYS A 152 -4.26 -28.09 -0.75
CA LYS A 152 -3.96 -27.73 0.65
C LYS A 152 -4.89 -26.63 1.18
N VAL A 153 -5.19 -25.63 0.36
CA VAL A 153 -6.14 -24.55 0.73
C VAL A 153 -7.56 -25.07 0.86
N VAL A 154 -8.04 -25.92 -0.06
CA VAL A 154 -9.37 -26.54 0.03
C VAL A 154 -9.50 -27.47 1.23
N VAL A 155 -8.42 -28.18 1.60
CA VAL A 155 -8.41 -29.02 2.82
C VAL A 155 -8.43 -28.18 4.09
N PHE A 156 -7.79 -27.00 4.08
CA PHE A 156 -7.80 -26.09 5.21
C PHE A 156 -9.18 -25.45 5.43
N VAL A 157 -9.85 -25.02 4.35
CA VAL A 157 -11.21 -24.43 4.39
C VAL A 157 -12.28 -25.46 4.79
N LYS A 158 -12.09 -26.75 4.50
CA LYS A 158 -13.01 -27.82 4.94
C LYS A 158 -12.83 -28.28 6.40
N LYS A 159 -11.80 -27.79 7.10
CA LYS A 159 -11.49 -28.16 8.49
C LYS A 159 -11.87 -27.10 9.53
N ILE A 160 -12.38 -25.96 9.08
CA ILE A 160 -13.04 -24.92 9.89
C ILE A 160 -14.55 -25.13 9.72
#